data_AF-A0A0F9H612-F1
#
_entry.id   AF-A0A0F9H612-F1
#
_cell.length_a   1.000
_cell.length_b   1.000
_cell.length_c   1.000
_cell.angle_alpha   90.00
_cell.angle_beta   90.00
_cell.angle_gamma   90.00
#
_symmetry.space_group_name_H-M   'P 1'
#
loop_
_entity.id
_entity.type
_entity.pdbx_description
1 polymer ?
#
loop_
_entity_poly.entity_id
_entity_poly.type
_entity_poly.pdbx_seq_one_letter_code
_entity_poly.pdbx_strand_id
1 'polypeptide(L)'
;REPALAAFALSKEQGELDAETDIVELAELLTSHQWGLILTWSKGMISTQQLGKLALRSQLTTLHPVSRGRLKTWIRNKAADNNVSL
;
A
#
# COMPACT_ATOMS: atom_id res chain seq x y z
N ARG A 1 9.38 8.66 -12.06
CA ARG A 1 9.50 9.40 -10.78
C ARG A 1 8.60 10.63 -10.78
N GLU A 2 8.66 11.51 -11.79
CA GLU A 2 7.77 12.68 -11.89
C GLU A 2 6.27 12.38 -11.84
N PRO A 3 5.74 11.32 -12.51
CA PRO A 3 4.30 11.05 -12.46
C PRO A 3 3.82 10.64 -11.05
N ALA A 4 4.67 9.94 -10.29
CA ALA A 4 4.33 9.49 -8.93
C ALA A 4 4.33 10.67 -7.93
N LEU A 5 5.27 11.61 -8.09
CA LEU A 5 5.31 12.84 -7.29
C LEU A 5 4.08 13.72 -7.56
N ALA A 6 3.71 13.89 -8.83
CA ALA A 6 2.52 14.65 -9.21
C ALA A 6 1.24 14.01 -8.66
N ALA A 7 1.09 12.68 -8.78
CA ALA A 7 -0.06 11.96 -8.23
C ALA A 7 -0.14 12.06 -6.69
N PHE A 8 1.00 12.01 -6.00
CA PHE A 8 1.06 12.18 -4.55
C PHE A 8 0.67 13.60 -4.13
N ALA A 9 1.19 14.62 -4.80
CA ALA A 9 0.83 16.02 -4.53
C ALA A 9 -0.67 16.25 -4.72
N LEU A 10 -1.24 15.76 -5.83
CA LEU A 10 -2.68 15.83 -6.09
C LEU A 10 -3.50 15.12 -5.01
N SER A 11 -3.04 13.95 -4.55
CA SER A 11 -3.73 13.19 -3.49
C SER A 11 -3.72 13.95 -2.15
N LYS A 12 -2.63 14.67 -1.83
CA LYS A 12 -2.57 15.55 -0.64
C LYS A 12 -3.49 16.76 -0.79
N GLU A 13 -3.48 17.43 -1.96
CA GLU A 13 -4.37 18.57 -2.25
C GLU A 13 -5.85 18.18 -2.15
N GLN A 14 -6.21 16.97 -2.56
CA GLN A 14 -7.57 16.44 -2.48
C GLN A 14 -7.95 15.93 -1.07
N GLY A 15 -7.04 15.99 -0.09
CA GLY A 15 -7.27 15.48 1.26
C GLY A 15 -7.46 13.96 1.30
N GLU A 16 -6.91 13.23 0.33
CA GLU A 16 -6.96 11.77 0.26
C GLU A 16 -5.85 11.09 1.08
N LEU A 17 -4.80 11.85 1.41
CA LEU A 17 -3.70 11.43 2.29
C LEU A 17 -3.63 12.34 3.51
N ASP A 18 -3.05 11.82 4.60
CA ASP A 18 -2.74 12.62 5.79
C ASP A 18 -1.75 13.74 5.44
N ALA A 19 -1.96 14.93 6.00
CA ALA A 19 -1.16 16.12 5.70
C ALA A 19 0.33 15.93 6.07
N GLU A 20 0.62 15.10 7.08
CA GLU A 20 1.98 14.80 7.52
C GLU A 20 2.61 13.63 6.74
N THR A 21 1.90 13.03 5.79
CA THR A 21 2.46 11.95 4.96
C THR A 21 3.63 12.49 4.14
N ASP A 22 4.80 11.85 4.29
CA ASP A 22 5.98 12.06 3.47
C ASP A 22 6.06 11.00 2.34
N ILE A 23 6.34 11.44 1.12
CA ILE A 23 6.37 10.54 -0.05
C ILE A 23 7.58 9.61 -0.03
N VAL A 24 8.72 10.08 0.48
CA VAL A 24 9.95 9.31 0.55
C VAL A 24 9.80 8.21 1.58
N GLU A 25 9.34 8.54 2.79
CA GLU A 25 9.09 7.54 3.85
C GLU A 25 8.06 6.49 3.41
N LEU A 26 6.96 6.92 2.78
CA LEU A 26 5.96 6.00 2.27
C LEU A 26 6.52 5.09 1.17
N ALA A 27 7.33 5.63 0.26
CA ALA A 27 7.97 4.85 -0.80
C ALA A 27 8.98 3.84 -0.24
N GLU A 28 9.78 4.22 0.76
CA GLU A 28 10.72 3.34 1.44
C GLU A 28 10.02 2.20 2.17
N LEU A 29 8.92 2.50 2.87
CA LEU A 29 8.12 1.51 3.57
C LEU A 29 7.50 0.49 2.59
N LEU A 30 6.87 0.98 1.51
CA LEU A 30 6.29 0.12 0.47
C LEU A 30 7.36 -0.76 -0.20
N THR A 31 8.52 -0.19 -0.50
CA THR A 31 9.66 -0.91 -1.11
C THR A 31 10.18 -1.99 -0.17
N SER A 32 10.32 -1.68 1.13
CA SER A 32 10.78 -2.64 2.14
C SER A 32 9.81 -3.80 2.29
N HIS A 33 8.51 -3.53 2.34
CA HIS A 33 7.47 -4.56 2.36
C HIS A 33 7.49 -5.45 1.11
N GLN A 34 7.67 -4.85 -0.08
CA GLN A 34 7.77 -5.61 -1.33
C GLN A 34 8.99 -6.54 -1.32
N TRP A 35 10.16 -6.05 -0.93
CA TRP A 35 11.36 -6.88 -0.85
C TRP A 35 11.26 -7.99 0.20
N GLY A 36 10.63 -7.73 1.34
CA GLY A 36 10.35 -8.76 2.34
C GLY A 36 9.47 -9.89 1.81
N LEU A 37 8.45 -9.57 1.01
CA LEU A 37 7.61 -10.57 0.35
C LEU A 37 8.37 -11.38 -0.70
N ILE A 38 9.21 -10.73 -1.51
CA ILE A 38 10.06 -11.43 -2.49
C ILE A 38 11.07 -12.34 -1.79
N LEU A 39 11.65 -11.91 -0.67
CA LEU A 39 12.58 -12.71 0.11
C LEU A 39 11.89 -13.96 0.67
N THR A 40 10.72 -13.80 1.30
CA THR A 40 9.96 -14.94 1.86
C THR A 40 9.51 -15.93 0.77
N TRP A 41 9.11 -15.43 -0.41
CA TRP A 41 8.81 -16.26 -1.57
C TRP A 41 10.04 -17.02 -2.09
N SER A 42 11.18 -16.32 -2.29
CA SER A 42 12.41 -16.95 -2.80
C SER A 42 13.00 -17.99 -1.84
N LYS A 43 12.69 -17.89 -0.54
CA LYS A 43 13.02 -18.90 0.48
C LYS A 43 12.01 -20.05 0.58
N GLY A 44 10.96 -20.05 -0.24
CA GLY A 44 9.93 -21.09 -0.23
C GLY A 44 8.98 -21.03 0.97
N MET A 45 8.99 -19.94 1.75
CA MET A 45 8.11 -19.77 2.91
C MET A 45 6.67 -19.48 2.50
N ILE A 46 6.48 -18.92 1.31
CA ILE A 46 5.17 -18.67 0.69
C ILE A 46 5.17 -19.17 -0.75
N SER A 47 4.04 -19.72 -1.19
CA SER A 47 3.83 -20.15 -2.57
C SER A 47 3.56 -18.96 -3.50
N THR A 48 3.76 -19.15 -4.80
CA THR A 48 3.40 -18.16 -5.82
C THR A 48 1.90 -17.81 -5.77
N GLN A 49 1.03 -18.77 -5.45
CA GLN A 49 -0.41 -18.56 -5.27
C GLN A 49 -0.71 -17.65 -4.06
N GLN A 50 0.11 -17.70 -3.01
CA GLN A 50 -0.01 -16.83 -1.84
C GLN A 50 0.59 -15.44 -2.07
N LEU A 51 1.64 -15.33 -2.90
CA LEU A 51 2.38 -14.09 -3.12
C LEU A 51 1.48 -12.91 -3.50
N GLY A 52 0.59 -13.09 -4.49
CA GLY A 52 -0.32 -12.02 -4.93
C GLY A 52 -1.27 -11.54 -3.83
N LYS A 53 -1.84 -12.47 -3.05
CA LYS A 53 -2.74 -12.15 -1.92
C LYS A 53 -2.01 -11.41 -0.81
N LEU A 54 -0.80 -11.85 -0.48
CA LEU A 54 0.03 -11.24 0.56
C LEU A 54 0.56 -9.86 0.16
N ALA A 55 0.91 -9.68 -1.13
CA ALA A 55 1.28 -8.38 -1.68
C ALA A 55 0.15 -7.37 -1.57
N LEU A 56 -1.07 -7.75 -1.98
CA LEU A 56 -2.24 -6.88 -1.87
C LEU A 56 -2.54 -6.54 -0.41
N ARG A 57 -2.57 -7.55 0.47
CA ARG A 57 -2.77 -7.32 1.91
C ARG A 57 -1.75 -6.32 2.46
N SER A 58 -0.47 -6.53 2.19
CA SER A 58 0.61 -5.67 2.66
C SER A 58 0.42 -4.23 2.21
N GLN A 59 0.11 -4.00 0.92
CA GLN A 59 -0.13 -2.66 0.38
C GLN A 59 -1.33 -1.99 1.05
N LEU A 60 -2.47 -2.69 1.16
CA LEU A 60 -3.68 -2.10 1.73
C LEU A 60 -3.50 -1.77 3.22
N THR A 61 -2.87 -2.65 4.00
CA THR A 61 -2.55 -2.40 5.41
C THR A 61 -1.58 -1.22 5.57
N THR A 62 -0.60 -1.07 4.66
CA THR A 62 0.37 0.04 4.68
C THR A 62 -0.29 1.39 4.38
N LEU A 63 -1.20 1.43 3.38
CA LEU A 63 -1.83 2.67 2.94
C LEU A 63 -3.03 3.09 3.81
N HIS A 64 -3.71 2.15 4.46
CA HIS A 64 -4.88 2.45 5.30
C HIS A 64 -4.65 3.54 6.38
N PRO A 65 -3.57 3.53 7.18
CA PRO A 65 -3.37 4.53 8.24
C PRO A 65 -3.17 5.96 7.70
N VAL A 66 -2.44 6.09 6.58
CA VAL A 66 -2.14 7.39 5.93
C VAL A 66 -3.25 7.87 5.01
N SER A 67 -4.20 7.00 4.64
CA SER A 67 -5.32 7.39 3.79
C SER A 67 -6.41 8.16 4.53
N ARG A 68 -7.11 9.03 3.78
CA ARG A 68 -8.22 9.88 4.23
C ARG A 68 -9.34 9.88 3.18
N GLY A 69 -10.48 10.43 3.54
CA GLY A 69 -11.62 10.68 2.65
C GLY A 69 -11.99 9.50 1.74
N ARG A 70 -12.02 9.78 0.43
CA ARG A 70 -12.38 8.82 -0.62
C ARG A 70 -11.39 7.67 -0.69
N LEU A 71 -10.09 7.93 -0.61
CA LEU A 71 -9.06 6.89 -0.67
C LEU A 71 -9.18 5.90 0.48
N LYS A 72 -9.43 6.36 1.72
CA LYS A 72 -9.63 5.46 2.86
C LYS A 72 -10.84 4.54 2.68
N THR A 73 -11.91 5.07 2.10
CA THR A 73 -13.11 4.29 1.77
C THR A 73 -12.83 3.27 0.68
N TRP A 74 -12.12 3.68 -0.38
CA TRP A 74 -11.70 2.80 -1.45
C TRP A 74 -10.81 1.65 -0.94
N ILE A 75 -9.82 1.94 -0.08
CA ILE A 75 -8.95 0.94 0.53
C ILE A 75 -9.76 -0.07 1.36
N ARG A 76 -10.71 0.40 2.17
CA ARG A 76 -11.59 -0.47 2.97
C ARG A 76 -12.44 -1.40 2.09
N ASN A 77 -13.04 -0.87 1.04
CA ASN A 77 -13.83 -1.68 0.11
C ASN A 77 -12.94 -2.71 -0.61
N LYS A 78 -11.77 -2.28 -1.08
CA LYS A 78 -10.82 -3.17 -1.75
C LYS A 78 -10.32 -4.29 -0.84
N ALA A 79 -10.14 -4.01 0.45
CA ALA A 79 -9.76 -5.01 1.43
C ALA A 79 -10.90 -6.01 1.67
N ALA A 80 -12.15 -5.54 1.80
CA ALA A 80 -13.32 -6.40 1.92
C ALA A 80 -13.47 -7.33 0.71
N ASP A 81 -13.35 -6.81 -0.52
CA ASP A 81 -13.43 -7.58 -1.77
C ASP A 81 -12.38 -8.71 -1.85
N ASN A 82 -11.27 -8.56 -1.12
CA ASN A 82 -10.14 -9.48 -1.15
C ASN A 82 -9.95 -10.24 0.18
N ASN A 83 -10.92 -10.18 1.10
CA ASN A 83 -10.88 -10.82 2.42
C ASN A 83 -9.62 -10.44 3.23
N VAL A 84 -9.23 -9.16 3.18
CA VAL A 84 -8.12 -8.59 3.93
C VAL A 84 -8.67 -7.86 5.16
N SER A 85 -8.14 -8.17 6.33
CA SER A 85 -8.38 -7.39 7.55
C SER A 85 -7.47 -6.16 7.57
N LEU A 86 -8.05 -4.98 7.77
CA LEU A 86 -7.33 -3.69 7.89
C LEU A 86 -7.31 -3.16 9.32
#